data_AF-A0A060WHA8-F1
#
_entry.id   AF-A0A060WHA8-F1
#
_cell.length_a   1.000
_cell.length_b   1.000
_cell.length_c   1.000
_cell.angle_alpha   90.00
_cell.angle_beta   90.00
_cell.angle_gamma   90.00
#
_symmetry.space_group_name_H-M   'P 1'
#
loop_
_entity.id
_entity.type
_entity.pdbx_description
1 polymer ?
#
loop_
_entity_poly.entity_id
_entity_poly.type
_entity_poly.pdbx_seq_one_letter_code
_entity_poly.pdbx_strand_id
1 'polypeptide(L)'
;MGHPYLWVQSLGGLKFPSDAPEGLHAGSSLSASHMESTMKLLRGRVLSRMALHKQFSSLEHSIVPVSSECKHLFPAKVLSRLARWTTITHQEYTNLVFTQHVSEAGLARETDLFFMAVLERGTARLQAAVVLNPRYPVISPLFAVSISWKGERSGRTDDNLRAMESEVNVFKSELQGPRPGHQLLTNQVARLGVCLDVYLETDGQDDSVEGPREFPREKMCLRTVRMATRPSPPLLRHIRSRLHSAPPFL
;
A
#
# COMPACT_ATOMS: atom_id res chain seq x y z
N MET A 1 4.49 24.85 25.76
CA MET A 1 5.69 23.98 25.96
C MET A 1 5.74 23.00 24.80
N GLY A 2 6.85 22.94 24.04
CA GLY A 2 6.97 22.10 22.83
C GLY A 2 7.23 20.61 23.10
N HIS A 3 7.43 19.82 22.05
CA HIS A 3 7.71 18.38 22.17
C HIS A 3 9.19 18.09 22.47
N PRO A 4 9.52 17.34 23.54
CA PRO A 4 10.90 17.06 23.95
C PRO A 4 11.48 15.87 23.17
N TYR A 5 11.75 16.04 21.88
CA TYR A 5 12.30 14.97 21.05
C TYR A 5 13.79 14.72 21.32
N LEU A 6 14.20 13.44 21.35
CA LEU A 6 15.60 13.02 21.53
C LEU A 6 16.56 13.61 20.49
N TRP A 7 16.10 13.78 19.24
CA TRP A 7 16.94 14.37 18.19
C TRP A 7 17.23 15.86 18.46
N VAL A 8 16.30 16.60 19.08
CA VAL A 8 16.52 18.01 19.46
C VAL A 8 17.58 18.10 20.56
N GLN A 9 17.51 17.19 21.54
CA GLN A 9 18.52 17.08 22.60
C GLN A 9 19.89 16.74 22.02
N SER A 10 19.94 15.79 21.09
CA SER A 10 21.17 15.38 20.40
C SER A 10 21.79 16.51 19.58
N LEU A 11 20.98 17.35 18.92
CA LEU A 11 21.46 18.57 18.25
C LEU A 11 22.08 19.56 19.24
N GLY A 12 21.45 19.71 20.40
CA GLY A 12 21.97 20.52 21.51
C GLY A 12 23.20 19.92 22.23
N GLY A 13 23.71 18.78 21.77
CA GLY A 13 24.86 18.10 22.37
C GLY A 13 24.54 17.31 23.64
N LEU A 14 23.26 17.17 23.99
CA LEU A 14 22.80 16.39 25.14
C LEU A 14 22.62 14.93 24.73
N LYS A 15 23.31 14.02 25.42
CA LYS A 15 23.07 12.57 25.34
C LYS A 15 22.54 12.08 26.67
N PHE A 16 21.32 11.56 26.66
CA PHE A 16 20.75 10.87 27.81
C PHE A 16 21.01 9.37 27.66
N PRO A 17 21.38 8.65 28.73
CA PRO A 17 21.51 7.20 28.69
C PRO A 17 20.16 6.59 28.28
N SER A 18 20.16 5.80 27.22
CA SER A 18 18.99 5.02 26.78
C SER A 18 19.10 3.63 27.39
N ASP A 19 18.43 3.35 28.52
CA ASP A 19 18.32 2.04 29.21
C ASP A 19 19.57 1.14 29.32
N ALA A 20 20.76 1.67 29.03
CA ALA A 20 22.06 1.01 29.11
C ALA A 20 23.04 1.94 29.84
N PRO A 21 23.92 1.39 30.70
CA PRO A 21 24.55 2.17 31.77
C PRO A 21 25.88 2.75 31.33
N GLU A 22 25.91 3.82 30.53
CA GLU A 22 27.14 4.62 30.37
C GLU A 22 26.85 6.13 30.33
N GLY A 23 27.71 6.88 31.01
CA GLY A 23 27.52 8.27 31.44
C GLY A 23 27.48 9.32 30.33
N LEU A 24 27.04 10.52 30.71
CA LEU A 24 26.93 11.70 29.86
C LEU A 24 28.29 12.12 29.29
N HIS A 25 28.50 11.89 27.99
CA HIS A 25 29.60 12.48 27.23
C HIS A 25 29.07 13.45 26.17
N ALA A 26 29.31 14.75 26.38
CA ALA A 26 29.07 15.81 25.40
C ALA A 26 30.35 16.02 24.56
N GLY A 27 30.25 15.96 23.22
CA GLY A 27 31.37 16.17 22.31
C GLY A 27 30.99 17.04 21.11
N SER A 28 31.75 18.10 20.84
CA SER A 28 31.47 19.11 19.81
C SER A 28 31.45 18.54 18.37
N SER A 29 32.35 17.59 18.05
CA SER A 29 32.40 16.92 16.74
C SER A 29 31.16 16.06 16.45
N LEU A 30 30.50 15.53 17.49
CA LEU A 30 29.26 14.77 17.37
C LEU A 30 28.09 15.70 17.00
N SER A 31 28.04 16.94 17.49
CA SER A 31 26.93 17.86 17.20
C SER A 31 26.84 18.22 15.71
N ALA A 32 27.98 18.44 15.04
CA ALA A 32 28.02 18.79 13.62
C ALA A 32 27.54 17.65 12.69
N SER A 33 27.95 16.41 12.93
CA SER A 33 27.50 15.25 12.13
C SER A 33 26.01 14.94 12.36
N HIS A 34 25.52 15.10 13.60
CA HIS A 34 24.09 14.98 13.88
C HIS A 34 23.28 16.10 13.22
N MET A 35 23.84 17.32 13.13
CA MET A 35 23.20 18.45 12.43
C MET A 35 22.94 18.14 10.96
N GLU A 36 23.97 17.73 10.22
CA GLU A 36 23.82 17.43 8.78
C GLU A 36 22.81 16.31 8.54
N SER A 37 22.93 15.21 9.27
CA SER A 37 22.00 14.06 9.16
C SER A 37 20.57 14.45 9.51
N THR A 38 20.37 15.18 10.60
CA THR A 38 19.04 15.63 11.04
C THR A 38 18.42 16.59 10.03
N MET A 39 19.20 17.54 9.49
CA MET A 39 18.69 18.46 8.46
C MET A 39 18.31 17.72 7.17
N LYS A 40 19.07 16.72 6.75
CA LYS A 40 18.70 15.85 5.61
C LYS A 40 17.40 15.10 5.88
N LEU A 41 17.23 14.53 7.08
CA LEU A 41 16.02 13.82 7.47
C LEU A 41 14.80 14.75 7.55
N LEU A 42 14.97 15.96 8.08
CA LEU A 42 13.91 16.97 8.13
C LEU A 42 13.48 17.40 6.72
N ARG A 43 14.44 17.71 5.85
CA ARG A 43 14.16 18.04 4.44
C ARG A 43 13.43 16.91 3.74
N GLY A 44 13.91 15.67 3.89
CA GLY A 44 13.27 14.48 3.35
C GLY A 44 11.83 14.34 3.83
N ARG A 45 11.60 14.45 5.15
CA ARG A 45 10.26 14.38 5.78
C ARG A 45 9.32 15.44 5.24
N VAL A 46 9.78 16.70 5.08
CA VAL A 46 8.96 17.79 4.53
C VAL A 46 8.56 17.48 3.09
N LEU A 47 9.52 17.08 2.24
CA LEU A 47 9.25 16.75 0.85
C LEU A 47 8.26 15.58 0.71
N SER A 48 8.44 14.53 1.51
CA SER A 48 7.54 13.37 1.51
C SER A 48 6.14 13.75 1.97
N ARG A 49 5.99 14.62 2.97
CA ARG A 49 4.69 15.13 3.42
C ARG A 49 4.02 16.02 2.37
N MET A 50 4.77 16.88 1.71
CA MET A 50 4.24 17.69 0.61
C MET A 50 3.77 16.81 -0.56
N ALA A 51 4.49 15.75 -0.88
CA ALA A 51 4.09 14.79 -1.91
C ALA A 51 2.80 14.04 -1.51
N LEU A 52 2.72 13.54 -0.27
CA LEU A 52 1.52 12.91 0.26
C LEU A 52 0.31 13.85 0.22
N HIS A 53 0.48 15.11 0.61
CA HIS A 53 -0.61 16.08 0.58
C HIS A 53 -1.18 16.27 -0.84
N LYS A 54 -0.32 16.34 -1.85
CA LYS A 54 -0.75 16.38 -3.26
C LYS A 54 -1.48 15.11 -3.69
N GLN A 55 -1.02 13.95 -3.21
CA GLN A 55 -1.67 12.66 -3.49
C GLN A 55 -3.03 12.56 -2.83
N PHE A 56 -3.16 12.91 -1.55
CA PHE A 56 -4.43 12.92 -0.82
C PHE A 56 -5.45 13.82 -1.49
N SER A 57 -5.03 15.03 -1.89
CA SER A 57 -5.92 15.92 -2.64
C SER A 57 -6.46 15.27 -3.92
N SER A 58 -5.67 14.46 -4.62
CA SER A 58 -6.17 13.73 -5.80
C SER A 58 -7.09 12.56 -5.41
N LEU A 59 -6.72 11.79 -4.39
CA LEU A 59 -7.45 10.62 -3.91
C LEU A 59 -8.82 10.98 -3.33
N GLU A 60 -8.94 12.14 -2.67
CA GLU A 60 -10.20 12.69 -2.15
C GLU A 60 -11.20 13.00 -3.27
N HIS A 61 -10.70 13.32 -4.47
CA HIS A 61 -11.51 13.46 -5.69
C HIS A 61 -11.67 12.14 -6.45
N SER A 62 -11.35 11.01 -5.81
CA SER A 62 -11.44 9.66 -6.37
C SER A 62 -10.55 9.44 -7.60
N ILE A 63 -9.46 10.22 -7.71
CA ILE A 63 -8.46 10.10 -8.77
C ILE A 63 -7.21 9.45 -8.16
N VAL A 64 -6.73 8.37 -8.77
CA VAL A 64 -5.48 7.72 -8.39
C VAL A 64 -4.36 8.26 -9.29
N PRO A 65 -3.52 9.20 -8.82
CA PRO A 65 -2.48 9.79 -9.66
C PRO A 65 -1.32 8.80 -9.81
N VAL A 66 -1.07 8.37 -11.05
CA VAL A 66 0.10 7.57 -11.42
C VAL A 66 1.04 8.45 -12.25
N SER A 67 2.30 8.61 -11.81
CA SER A 67 3.28 9.40 -12.55
C SER A 67 3.60 8.74 -13.89
N SER A 68 4.01 9.54 -14.89
CA SER A 68 4.44 9.03 -16.20
C SER A 68 5.53 7.96 -16.08
N GLU A 69 6.45 8.14 -15.13
CA GLU A 69 7.55 7.22 -14.83
C GLU A 69 7.04 5.88 -14.29
N CYS A 70 5.85 5.81 -13.68
CA CYS A 70 5.29 4.60 -13.10
C CYS A 70 4.25 3.92 -14.02
N LYS A 71 3.89 4.50 -15.18
CA LYS A 71 2.85 3.95 -16.06
C LYS A 71 3.14 2.53 -16.54
N HIS A 72 4.41 2.21 -16.77
CA HIS A 72 4.86 0.89 -17.19
C HIS A 72 4.61 -0.22 -16.15
N LEU A 73 4.31 0.14 -14.90
CA LEU A 73 4.00 -0.80 -13.82
C LEU A 73 2.56 -1.31 -13.87
N PHE A 74 1.71 -0.74 -14.74
CA PHE A 74 0.28 -1.01 -14.81
C PHE A 74 -0.14 -1.34 -16.25
N PRO A 75 -1.18 -2.15 -16.43
CA PRO A 75 -1.75 -2.37 -17.76
C PRO A 75 -2.36 -1.07 -18.29
N ALA A 76 -2.45 -0.95 -19.62
CA ALA A 76 -3.00 0.24 -20.28
C ALA A 76 -4.47 0.52 -19.89
N LYS A 77 -5.22 -0.51 -19.48
CA LYS A 77 -6.62 -0.41 -19.11
C LYS A 77 -6.84 -1.08 -17.74
N VAL A 78 -7.39 -0.29 -16.81
CA VAL A 78 -7.88 -0.72 -15.50
C VAL A 78 -9.35 -0.32 -15.44
N LEU A 79 -10.23 -1.27 -15.12
CA LEU A 79 -11.68 -1.09 -15.12
C LEU A 79 -12.19 -0.70 -13.73
N SER A 80 -11.56 -1.23 -12.69
CA SER A 80 -11.84 -0.85 -11.31
C SER A 80 -11.42 0.60 -11.05
N ARG A 81 -12.26 1.34 -10.33
CA ARG A 81 -11.99 2.74 -9.96
C ARG A 81 -11.98 2.92 -8.46
N LEU A 82 -11.20 3.88 -7.98
CA LEU A 82 -11.36 4.40 -6.62
C LEU A 82 -12.70 5.14 -6.58
N ALA A 83 -13.58 4.74 -5.68
CA ALA A 83 -14.87 5.37 -5.45
C ALA A 83 -14.81 6.35 -4.28
N ARG A 84 -14.02 6.04 -3.25
CA ARG A 84 -13.91 6.86 -2.04
C ARG A 84 -12.55 6.69 -1.37
N TRP A 85 -12.01 7.79 -0.84
CA TRP A 85 -10.86 7.83 0.06
C TRP A 85 -11.22 8.69 1.27
N THR A 86 -11.18 8.11 2.47
CA THR A 86 -11.56 8.82 3.71
C THR A 86 -10.57 8.54 4.82
N THR A 87 -10.20 9.56 5.58
CA THR A 87 -9.48 9.38 6.85
C THR A 87 -10.40 8.69 7.86
N ILE A 88 -9.83 7.76 8.63
CA ILE A 88 -10.51 7.12 9.77
C ILE A 88 -9.63 7.24 11.00
N THR A 89 -10.21 7.03 12.17
CA THR A 89 -9.51 7.00 13.46
C THR A 89 -8.85 5.64 13.70
N HIS A 90 -7.89 5.58 14.63
CA HIS A 90 -7.30 4.31 15.07
C HIS A 90 -8.37 3.36 15.64
N GLN A 91 -9.33 3.88 16.40
CA GLN A 91 -10.43 3.08 16.96
C GLN A 91 -11.34 2.50 15.86
N GLU A 92 -11.70 3.30 14.85
CA GLU A 92 -12.45 2.78 13.71
C GLU A 92 -11.66 1.70 12.95
N TYR A 93 -10.34 1.90 12.77
CA TYR A 93 -9.49 0.93 12.12
C TYR A 93 -9.42 -0.41 12.89
N THR A 94 -9.25 -0.39 14.22
CA THR A 94 -9.12 -1.60 15.04
C THR A 94 -10.45 -2.36 15.18
N ASN A 95 -11.58 -1.67 15.06
CA ASN A 95 -12.91 -2.29 15.10
C ASN A 95 -13.26 -3.09 13.82
N LEU A 96 -12.49 -2.94 12.74
CA LEU A 96 -12.71 -3.70 11.50
C LEU A 96 -12.20 -5.14 11.67
N VAL A 97 -13.08 -6.12 11.43
CA VAL A 97 -12.72 -7.55 11.62
C VAL A 97 -11.55 -7.99 10.72
N PHE A 98 -11.47 -7.45 9.51
CA PHE A 98 -10.43 -7.81 8.55
C PHE A 98 -9.06 -7.15 8.84
N THR A 99 -8.97 -6.20 9.78
CA THR A 99 -7.69 -5.55 10.17
C THR A 99 -7.07 -6.15 11.43
N GLN A 100 -7.77 -7.03 12.15
CA GLN A 100 -7.32 -7.58 13.44
C GLN A 100 -5.90 -8.15 13.40
N HIS A 101 -5.56 -8.90 12.35
CA HIS A 101 -4.24 -9.49 12.16
C HIS A 101 -3.10 -8.46 12.07
N VAL A 102 -3.39 -7.25 11.58
CA VAL A 102 -2.44 -6.13 11.52
C VAL A 102 -2.26 -5.50 12.91
N SER A 103 -3.36 -5.31 13.64
CA SER A 103 -3.36 -4.72 14.97
C SER A 103 -2.70 -5.65 16.00
N GLU A 104 -3.02 -6.94 15.97
CA GLU A 104 -2.42 -7.98 16.82
C GLU A 104 -0.91 -8.10 16.60
N ALA A 105 -0.44 -7.88 15.36
CA ALA A 105 0.98 -7.88 15.03
C ALA A 105 1.72 -6.59 15.47
N GLY A 106 1.04 -5.61 16.07
CA GLY A 106 1.64 -4.34 16.50
C GLY A 106 2.06 -3.43 15.35
N LEU A 107 1.49 -3.64 14.16
CA LEU A 107 1.80 -2.89 12.94
C LEU A 107 0.92 -1.64 12.75
N ALA A 108 -0.12 -1.48 13.58
CA ALA A 108 -1.04 -0.34 13.59
C ALA A 108 -0.97 0.39 14.95
N ARG A 109 -0.15 1.43 15.05
CA ARG A 109 0.04 2.21 16.28
C ARG A 109 -0.86 3.43 16.29
N GLU A 110 -1.26 3.90 17.47
CA GLU A 110 -2.07 5.12 17.61
C GLU A 110 -1.44 6.37 16.96
N THR A 111 -0.11 6.40 16.85
CA THR A 111 0.63 7.49 16.21
C THR A 111 0.62 7.46 14.67
N ASP A 112 0.11 6.38 14.08
CA ASP A 112 0.01 6.23 12.63
C ASP A 112 -1.23 6.96 12.08
N LEU A 113 -1.25 7.17 10.76
CA LEU A 113 -2.41 7.74 10.06
C LEU A 113 -3.23 6.60 9.45
N PHE A 114 -4.55 6.68 9.55
CA PHE A 114 -5.45 5.62 9.09
C PHE A 114 -6.39 6.15 8.02
N PHE A 115 -6.58 5.34 6.97
CA PHE A 115 -7.48 5.66 5.86
C PHE A 115 -8.30 4.44 5.46
N MET A 116 -9.45 4.71 4.86
CA MET A 116 -10.30 3.73 4.19
C MET A 116 -10.41 4.10 2.72
N ALA A 117 -9.91 3.23 1.85
CA ALA A 117 -10.12 3.30 0.42
C ALA A 117 -11.26 2.34 0.02
N VAL A 118 -12.09 2.76 -0.92
CA VAL A 118 -13.13 1.91 -1.51
C VAL A 118 -12.94 1.88 -3.01
N LEU A 119 -12.64 0.71 -3.57
CA LEU A 119 -12.56 0.46 -5.00
C LEU A 119 -13.80 -0.27 -5.47
N GLU A 120 -14.29 0.07 -6.66
CA GLU A 120 -15.52 -0.48 -7.22
C GLU A 120 -15.35 -0.89 -8.69
N ARG A 121 -16.02 -1.99 -9.04
CA ARG A 121 -16.29 -2.42 -10.41
C ARG A 121 -17.64 -3.13 -10.45
N GLY A 122 -18.61 -2.57 -11.19
CA GLY A 122 -19.97 -3.12 -11.22
C GLY A 122 -20.57 -3.15 -9.81
N THR A 123 -21.13 -4.30 -9.40
CA THR A 123 -21.68 -4.47 -8.05
C THR A 123 -20.62 -4.81 -6.99
N ALA A 124 -19.39 -5.10 -7.39
CA ALA A 124 -18.33 -5.48 -6.47
C ALA A 124 -17.68 -4.26 -5.82
N ARG A 125 -17.57 -4.30 -4.49
CA ARG A 125 -16.94 -3.24 -3.68
C ARG A 125 -15.81 -3.82 -2.83
N LEU A 126 -14.59 -3.36 -3.07
CA LEU A 126 -13.39 -3.69 -2.29
C LEU A 126 -13.09 -2.54 -1.31
N GLN A 127 -13.15 -2.83 -0.02
CA GLN A 127 -12.66 -1.95 1.03
C GLN A 127 -11.19 -2.27 1.32
N ALA A 128 -10.36 -1.24 1.43
CA ALA A 128 -8.97 -1.37 1.84
C ALA A 128 -8.67 -0.39 2.97
N ALA A 129 -8.44 -0.93 4.16
CA ALA A 129 -7.99 -0.16 5.31
C ALA A 129 -6.48 0.02 5.21
N VAL A 130 -5.99 1.25 5.33
CA VAL A 130 -4.60 1.64 5.10
C VAL A 130 -4.00 2.24 6.36
N VAL A 131 -2.87 1.69 6.79
CA VAL A 131 -2.02 2.25 7.85
C VAL A 131 -0.84 2.95 7.21
N LEU A 132 -0.66 4.23 7.51
CA LEU A 132 0.42 5.06 7.00
C LEU A 132 1.28 5.58 8.14
N ASN A 133 2.50 5.04 8.25
CA ASN A 133 3.44 5.48 9.26
C ASN A 133 3.97 6.91 8.95
N PRO A 134 4.16 7.77 9.96
CA PRO A 134 4.71 9.11 9.75
C PRO A 134 6.12 9.16 9.16
N ARG A 135 6.82 8.02 9.04
CA ARG A 135 8.12 7.88 8.38
C ARG A 135 8.02 7.53 6.89
N TYR A 136 6.84 7.62 6.28
CA TYR A 136 6.69 7.48 4.82
C TYR A 136 7.67 8.39 4.05
N PRO A 137 8.29 7.92 2.95
CA PRO A 137 8.13 6.60 2.31
C PRO A 137 9.10 5.52 2.83
N VAL A 138 9.90 5.81 3.87
CA VAL A 138 10.86 4.84 4.43
C VAL A 138 10.14 3.63 4.99
N ILE A 139 9.00 3.86 5.66
CA ILE A 139 8.05 2.80 6.02
C ILE A 139 6.90 2.86 5.04
N SER A 140 6.66 1.73 4.37
CA SER A 140 5.59 1.60 3.40
C SER A 140 4.22 1.63 4.09
N PRO A 141 3.20 2.17 3.40
CA PRO A 141 1.83 1.95 3.82
C PRO A 141 1.49 0.46 3.82
N LEU A 142 0.63 0.05 4.74
CA LEU A 142 0.17 -1.32 4.90
C LEU A 142 -1.34 -1.38 4.64
N PHE A 143 -1.78 -2.35 3.84
CA PHE A 143 -3.16 -2.52 3.41
C PHE A 143 -3.75 -3.81 3.97
N ALA A 144 -4.97 -3.75 4.49
CA ALA A 144 -5.81 -4.92 4.77
C ALA A 144 -7.11 -4.76 3.97
N VAL A 145 -7.61 -5.84 3.34
CA VAL A 145 -8.72 -5.76 2.39
C VAL A 145 -9.90 -6.66 2.74
N SER A 146 -11.09 -6.17 2.42
CA SER A 146 -12.36 -6.93 2.46
C SER A 146 -13.16 -6.61 1.20
N ILE A 147 -13.75 -7.62 0.58
CA ILE A 147 -14.63 -7.45 -0.59
C ILE A 147 -16.06 -7.78 -0.20
N SER A 148 -16.99 -6.90 -0.57
CA SER A 148 -18.42 -7.13 -0.54
C SER A 148 -18.88 -7.42 -1.96
N TRP A 149 -18.95 -8.72 -2.29
CA TRP A 149 -19.48 -9.23 -3.56
C TRP A 149 -19.83 -10.71 -3.39
N LYS A 150 -21.13 -11.02 -3.53
CA LYS A 150 -21.72 -12.34 -3.20
C LYS A 150 -21.45 -12.76 -1.74
N GLY A 151 -21.54 -11.80 -0.83
CA GLY A 151 -21.14 -11.94 0.57
C GLY A 151 -19.86 -11.16 0.89
N GLU A 152 -19.52 -11.11 2.18
CA GLU A 152 -18.30 -10.45 2.65
C GLU A 152 -17.16 -11.46 2.80
N ARG A 153 -16.03 -11.18 2.17
CA ARG A 153 -14.81 -11.99 2.22
C ARG A 153 -13.61 -11.11 2.51
N SER A 154 -12.61 -11.63 3.21
CA SER A 154 -11.37 -10.92 3.52
C SER A 154 -10.15 -11.81 3.33
N GLY A 155 -8.93 -11.27 3.48
CA GLY A 155 -7.70 -12.07 3.45
C GLY A 155 -7.63 -13.19 4.50
N ARG A 156 -8.53 -13.19 5.50
CA ARG A 156 -8.67 -14.29 6.46
C ARG A 156 -9.50 -15.46 5.92
N THR A 157 -10.49 -15.18 5.07
CA THR A 157 -11.46 -16.18 4.59
C THR A 157 -11.24 -16.57 3.12
N ASP A 158 -10.50 -15.78 2.34
CA ASP A 158 -10.22 -16.02 0.93
C ASP A 158 -8.72 -15.86 0.64
N ASP A 159 -8.06 -16.94 0.20
CA ASP A 159 -6.64 -16.95 -0.12
C ASP A 159 -6.27 -16.02 -1.28
N ASN A 160 -7.20 -15.75 -2.20
CA ASN A 160 -6.96 -14.79 -3.29
C ASN A 160 -6.92 -13.35 -2.75
N LEU A 161 -7.72 -13.01 -1.73
CA LEU A 161 -7.64 -11.70 -1.08
C LEU A 161 -6.34 -11.57 -0.27
N ARG A 162 -5.89 -12.63 0.40
CA ARG A 162 -4.57 -12.66 1.05
C ARG A 162 -3.43 -12.48 0.05
N ALA A 163 -3.59 -13.06 -1.14
CA ALA A 163 -2.65 -12.90 -2.24
C ALA A 163 -2.62 -11.46 -2.75
N MET A 164 -3.78 -10.79 -2.82
CA MET A 164 -3.89 -9.37 -3.16
C MET A 164 -3.22 -8.46 -2.12
N GLU A 165 -3.41 -8.72 -0.83
CA GLU A 165 -2.70 -8.01 0.25
C GLU A 165 -1.18 -8.19 0.12
N SER A 166 -0.74 -9.43 -0.16
CA SER A 166 0.68 -9.73 -0.34
C SER A 166 1.28 -8.98 -1.54
N GLU A 167 0.53 -8.86 -2.64
CA GLU A 167 0.94 -8.12 -3.84
C GLU A 167 1.29 -6.66 -3.53
N VAL A 168 0.48 -5.99 -2.70
CA VAL A 168 0.71 -4.57 -2.39
C VAL A 168 1.60 -4.33 -1.18
N ASN A 169 1.61 -5.23 -0.20
CA ASN A 169 2.37 -5.04 1.05
C ASN A 169 3.80 -5.60 0.96
N VAL A 170 3.95 -6.79 0.37
CA VAL A 170 5.22 -7.52 0.33
C VAL A 170 6.03 -7.12 -0.90
N PHE A 171 5.40 -7.07 -2.09
CA PHE A 171 6.07 -6.72 -3.35
C PHE A 171 6.12 -5.21 -3.63
N LYS A 172 6.03 -4.39 -2.56
CA LYS A 172 6.11 -2.92 -2.62
C LYS A 172 7.34 -2.36 -3.33
N SER A 173 8.46 -3.09 -3.39
CA SER A 173 9.67 -2.66 -4.10
C SER A 173 9.43 -2.50 -5.60
N GLU A 174 8.52 -3.30 -6.18
CA GLU A 174 8.12 -3.20 -7.59
C GLU A 174 7.23 -1.98 -7.83
N LEU A 175 6.63 -1.41 -6.77
CA LEU A 175 5.70 -0.28 -6.82
C LEU A 175 6.34 1.05 -6.38
N GLN A 176 7.58 1.03 -5.91
CA GLN A 176 8.20 2.20 -5.29
C GLN A 176 8.42 3.35 -6.28
N GLY A 177 8.59 3.05 -7.57
CA GLY A 177 8.93 4.04 -8.59
C GLY A 177 10.32 4.66 -8.36
N PRO A 178 10.61 5.84 -8.94
CA PRO A 178 11.91 6.49 -8.79
C PRO A 178 12.16 6.91 -7.34
N ARG A 179 13.42 6.83 -6.90
CA ARG A 179 13.83 7.30 -5.57
C ARG A 179 13.48 8.79 -5.43
N PRO A 180 12.95 9.22 -4.27
CA PRO A 180 12.91 8.51 -2.98
C PRO A 180 11.65 7.63 -2.76
N GLY A 181 10.83 7.40 -3.78
CA GLY A 181 9.66 6.52 -3.68
C GLY A 181 8.39 7.20 -3.18
N HIS A 182 8.24 8.50 -3.44
CA HIS A 182 7.07 9.25 -2.99
C HIS A 182 5.75 8.75 -3.56
N GLN A 183 5.75 8.04 -4.70
CA GLN A 183 4.54 7.54 -5.38
C GLN A 183 4.09 6.15 -4.90
N LEU A 184 4.75 5.57 -3.89
CA LEU A 184 4.45 4.21 -3.44
C LEU A 184 2.97 4.02 -3.06
N LEU A 185 2.39 4.95 -2.30
CA LEU A 185 0.99 4.85 -1.86
C LEU A 185 0.02 4.76 -3.04
N THR A 186 0.13 5.68 -3.99
CA THR A 186 -0.80 5.74 -5.13
C THR A 186 -0.57 4.57 -6.09
N ASN A 187 0.66 4.10 -6.22
CA ASN A 187 0.98 2.89 -6.96
C ASN A 187 0.40 1.62 -6.31
N GLN A 188 0.39 1.53 -4.97
CA GLN A 188 -0.29 0.44 -4.25
C GLN A 188 -1.81 0.48 -4.46
N VAL A 189 -2.44 1.66 -4.39
CA VAL A 189 -3.88 1.81 -4.68
C VAL A 189 -4.19 1.42 -6.14
N ALA A 190 -3.37 1.85 -7.10
CA ALA A 190 -3.53 1.47 -8.51
C ALA A 190 -3.35 -0.05 -8.71
N ARG A 191 -2.37 -0.66 -8.03
CA ARG A 191 -2.16 -2.12 -8.05
C ARG A 191 -3.37 -2.86 -7.48
N LEU A 192 -4.00 -2.38 -6.40
CA LEU A 192 -5.25 -2.96 -5.89
C LEU A 192 -6.37 -2.96 -6.96
N GLY A 193 -6.49 -1.88 -7.75
CA GLY A 193 -7.45 -1.84 -8.85
C GLY A 193 -7.20 -2.94 -9.89
N VAL A 194 -5.94 -3.16 -10.27
CA VAL A 194 -5.55 -4.27 -11.17
C VAL A 194 -5.87 -5.63 -10.53
N CYS A 195 -5.55 -5.80 -9.25
CA CYS A 195 -5.83 -7.05 -8.55
C CYS A 195 -7.34 -7.34 -8.45
N LEU A 196 -8.16 -6.31 -8.22
CA LEU A 196 -9.62 -6.43 -8.19
C LEU A 196 -10.16 -6.85 -9.56
N ASP A 197 -9.64 -6.26 -10.64
CA ASP A 197 -10.05 -6.63 -12.00
C ASP A 197 -9.77 -8.10 -12.29
N VAL A 198 -8.55 -8.56 -11.97
CA VAL A 198 -8.17 -9.96 -12.16
C VAL A 198 -9.00 -10.88 -11.28
N TYR A 199 -9.25 -10.50 -10.02
CA TYR A 199 -10.05 -11.27 -9.09
C TYR A 199 -11.47 -11.50 -9.64
N LEU A 200 -12.14 -10.45 -10.10
CA LEU A 200 -13.51 -10.53 -10.62
C LEU A 200 -13.61 -11.27 -11.95
N GLU A 201 -12.58 -11.21 -12.79
CA GLU A 201 -12.53 -11.94 -14.07
C GLU A 201 -12.21 -13.43 -13.91
N THR A 202 -11.46 -13.78 -12.86
CA THR A 202 -11.01 -15.15 -12.60
C THR A 202 -11.90 -15.90 -11.63
N ASP A 203 -12.72 -15.21 -10.82
CA ASP A 203 -13.73 -15.83 -9.96
C ASP A 203 -14.58 -16.80 -10.80
N GLY A 204 -14.62 -18.05 -10.35
CA GLY A 204 -15.25 -19.16 -11.05
C GLY A 204 -16.75 -19.00 -11.02
N GLN A 205 -17.30 -18.24 -11.96
CA GLN A 205 -18.69 -18.43 -12.31
C GLN A 205 -18.81 -19.86 -12.86
N ASP A 206 -19.72 -20.64 -12.29
CA ASP A 206 -20.06 -21.97 -12.78
C ASP A 206 -20.44 -21.81 -14.26
N ASP A 207 -19.65 -22.42 -15.15
CA ASP A 207 -19.83 -22.32 -16.61
C ASP A 207 -21.17 -22.93 -17.08
N SER A 208 -21.97 -23.45 -16.14
CA SER A 208 -23.28 -24.06 -16.31
C SER A 208 -24.44 -23.05 -16.45
N VAL A 209 -24.26 -21.78 -16.09
CA VAL A 209 -25.33 -20.76 -16.18
C VAL A 209 -25.20 -19.99 -17.50
N GLU A 210 -26.08 -20.28 -18.46
CA GLU A 210 -26.26 -19.53 -19.71
C GLU A 210 -26.73 -18.09 -19.44
N GLY A 211 -25.79 -17.22 -19.12
CA GLY A 211 -26.04 -15.78 -18.93
C GLY A 211 -24.77 -14.96 -19.16
N PRO A 212 -24.89 -13.68 -19.56
CA PRO A 212 -23.74 -12.80 -19.67
C PRO A 212 -23.00 -12.71 -18.34
N ARG A 213 -21.68 -12.96 -18.34
CA ARG A 213 -20.87 -12.76 -17.15
C ARG A 213 -20.88 -11.29 -16.76
N GLU A 214 -21.13 -11.01 -15.48
CA GLU A 214 -21.07 -9.64 -14.93
C GLU A 214 -19.68 -9.01 -15.20
N PHE A 215 -18.64 -9.83 -15.14
CA PHE A 215 -17.25 -9.44 -15.39
C PHE A 215 -16.65 -10.31 -16.52
N PRO A 216 -16.69 -9.85 -17.78
CA PRO A 216 -16.14 -10.61 -18.89
C PRO A 216 -14.60 -10.70 -18.79
N ARG A 217 -14.05 -11.89 -19.08
CA ARG A 217 -12.60 -12.10 -19.16
C ARG A 217 -12.04 -11.38 -20.38
N GLU A 218 -11.07 -10.50 -20.19
CA GLU A 218 -10.29 -10.00 -21.33
C GLU A 218 -9.42 -11.13 -21.88
N LYS A 219 -9.23 -11.18 -23.20
CA LYS A 219 -8.53 -12.26 -23.96
C LYS A 219 -7.06 -12.48 -23.58
N MET A 220 -6.55 -11.77 -22.57
CA MET A 220 -5.16 -11.74 -22.14
C MET A 220 -4.86 -12.71 -20.98
N CYS A 221 -5.84 -13.48 -20.51
CA CYS A 221 -5.59 -14.64 -19.64
C CYS A 221 -4.94 -15.75 -20.48
N LEU A 222 -3.65 -15.61 -20.79
CA LEU A 222 -2.88 -16.67 -21.41
C LEU A 222 -2.95 -17.90 -20.53
N ARG A 223 -3.18 -19.04 -21.19
CA ARG A 223 -3.30 -20.39 -20.64
C ARG A 223 -2.29 -20.60 -19.50
N THR A 224 -2.78 -21.10 -18.37
CA THR A 224 -2.05 -21.29 -17.11
C THR A 224 -0.66 -21.91 -17.34
N VAL A 225 0.40 -21.10 -17.38
CA VAL A 225 1.76 -21.62 -17.38
C VAL A 225 2.08 -22.05 -15.95
N ARG A 226 2.19 -23.36 -15.72
CA ARG A 226 2.75 -23.93 -14.49
C ARG A 226 4.21 -23.49 -14.39
N MET A 227 4.47 -22.32 -13.80
CA MET A 227 5.83 -21.98 -13.39
C MET A 227 6.18 -22.82 -12.15
N ALA A 228 7.19 -23.67 -12.32
CA ALA A 228 7.68 -24.61 -11.32
C ALA A 228 8.60 -23.92 -10.31
N THR A 229 8.04 -23.10 -9.41
CA THR A 229 8.71 -22.69 -8.16
C THR A 229 7.67 -22.11 -7.20
N ARG A 230 7.34 -22.87 -6.13
CA ARG A 230 6.31 -22.65 -5.09
C ARG A 230 4.87 -22.44 -5.64
N PRO A 231 3.84 -23.03 -5.01
CA PRO A 231 2.46 -22.75 -5.42
C PRO A 231 2.09 -21.33 -4.97
N SER A 232 2.42 -20.33 -5.79
CA SER A 232 1.80 -19.01 -5.68
C SER A 232 0.29 -19.17 -5.91
N PRO A 233 -0.56 -18.50 -5.10
CA PRO A 233 -1.99 -18.46 -5.31
C PRO A 233 -2.34 -18.16 -6.77
N PRO A 234 -3.39 -18.78 -7.33
CA PRO A 234 -3.76 -18.60 -8.73
C PRO A 234 -3.94 -17.12 -9.09
N LEU A 235 -4.49 -16.29 -8.20
CA LEU A 235 -4.62 -14.85 -8.42
C LEU A 235 -3.25 -14.17 -8.68
N LEU A 236 -2.22 -14.46 -7.88
CA LEU A 236 -0.88 -13.87 -8.06
C LEU A 236 -0.29 -14.22 -9.42
N ARG A 237 -0.55 -15.42 -9.94
CA ARG A 237 -0.10 -15.81 -11.28
C ARG A 237 -0.81 -15.00 -12.38
N HIS A 238 -2.11 -14.80 -12.25
CA HIS A 238 -2.88 -14.02 -13.23
C HIS A 238 -2.54 -12.53 -13.17
N ILE A 239 -2.36 -11.97 -11.97
CA ILE A 239 -1.87 -10.59 -11.79
C ILE A 239 -0.53 -10.45 -12.52
N ARG A 240 0.43 -11.33 -12.22
CA ARG A 240 1.75 -11.28 -12.86
C ARG A 240 1.68 -11.45 -14.37
N SER A 241 0.84 -12.35 -14.88
CA SER A 241 0.62 -12.50 -16.32
C SER A 241 0.12 -11.19 -16.96
N ARG A 242 -0.86 -10.53 -16.33
CA ARG A 242 -1.47 -9.28 -16.84
C ARG A 242 -0.49 -8.10 -16.80
N LEU A 243 0.48 -8.12 -15.88
CA LEU A 243 1.53 -7.09 -15.79
C LEU A 243 2.63 -7.27 -16.85
N HIS A 244 2.99 -8.51 -17.17
CA HIS A 244 4.08 -8.81 -18.11
C HIS A 244 3.61 -8.97 -19.57
N SER A 245 2.30 -8.94 -19.84
CA SER A 245 1.72 -9.02 -21.19
C SER A 245 1.64 -7.66 -21.90
N ALA A 246 2.15 -6.58 -21.32
CA ALA A 246 2.36 -5.34 -22.06
C ALA A 246 3.41 -5.59 -23.15
N PRO A 247 3.13 -5.27 -24.43
CA PRO A 247 4.07 -5.56 -25.51
C PRO A 247 5.39 -4.80 -25.26
N PRO A 248 6.56 -5.39 -25.56
CA PRO A 248 7.76 -4.60 -25.72
C PRO A 248 7.48 -3.62 -26.87
N PHE A 249 7.56 -2.32 -26.58
CA PHE A 249 7.47 -1.29 -27.60
C PHE A 249 8.54 -1.59 -28.68
N LEU A 250 8.07 -1.79 -29.91
CA LEU A 250 8.85 -1.63 -31.15
C LEU A 250 8.91 -0.14 -31.50
#